data_AF-A0A937WP08-F1
#
_entry.id   AF-A0A937WP08-F1
#
_cell.length_a   1.000
_cell.length_b   1.000
_cell.length_c   1.000
_cell.angle_alpha   90.00
_cell.angle_beta   90.00
_cell.angle_gamma   90.00
#
_symmetry.space_group_name_H-M   'P 1'
#
loop_
_entity.id
_entity.type
_entity.pdbx_description
1 polymer ?
#
loop_
_entity_poly.entity_id
_entity_poly.type
_entity_poly.pdbx_seq_one_letter_code
_entity_poly.pdbx_strand_id
1 'polypeptide(L)'
;MLYRASHNWLNKQMGLKPEEREEWKQGKEAHAIIQAHVSGKKIDDRLSHIKYTFPIVEEKDFDERCKFEIPIRTGVNDKVLNTYKVIGYFDGLDIEGKRFLEIKSSDPVWSLIKFQNSMQRKLYAFANSQITEAVLITCSKYPDRWAQEPPKVFSVPLTPQDKSDAVKWLLEGIQIIEKGDFSGGLVDGKCVDPYCYYGRNCQFK
;
A
#
# COMPACT_ATOMS: atom_id res chain seq x y z
N MET A 1 10.36 -9.30 -4.36
CA MET A 1 10.35 -7.81 -4.21
C MET A 1 10.57 -7.38 -2.75
N LEU A 2 10.10 -8.15 -1.75
CA LEU A 2 10.57 -8.03 -0.35
C LEU A 2 12.09 -8.17 -0.22
N TYR A 3 12.70 -9.07 -1.02
CA TYR A 3 14.16 -9.18 -1.13
C TYR A 3 14.84 -7.84 -1.44
N ARG A 4 14.35 -7.02 -2.37
CA ARG A 4 15.04 -5.76 -2.74
C ARG A 4 15.00 -4.67 -1.66
N ALA A 5 14.26 -4.88 -0.58
CA ALA A 5 14.13 -3.91 0.50
C ALA A 5 14.05 -4.61 1.87
N SER A 6 14.64 -5.81 2.02
CA SER A 6 14.52 -6.57 3.26
C SER A 6 15.18 -5.84 4.44
N HIS A 7 16.18 -5.00 4.16
CA HIS A 7 16.76 -4.07 5.13
C HIS A 7 15.76 -3.08 5.76
N ASN A 8 14.69 -2.69 5.05
CA ASN A 8 13.64 -1.82 5.60
C ASN A 8 12.80 -2.54 6.67
N TRP A 9 12.66 -3.87 6.58
CA TRP A 9 12.03 -4.65 7.64
C TRP A 9 12.88 -4.62 8.91
N LEU A 10 14.20 -4.79 8.79
CA LEU A 10 15.11 -4.75 9.93
C LEU A 10 15.12 -3.36 10.59
N ASN A 11 15.19 -2.28 9.79
CA ASN A 11 15.08 -0.92 10.30
C ASN A 11 13.80 -0.72 11.13
N LYS A 12 12.67 -1.29 10.68
CA LYS A 12 11.40 -1.26 11.42
C LYS A 12 11.50 -1.97 12.76
N GLN A 13 12.07 -3.19 12.78
CA GLN A 13 12.21 -3.97 14.01
C GLN A 13 13.14 -3.31 15.03
N MET A 14 14.13 -2.56 14.56
CA MET A 14 15.02 -1.77 15.41
C MET A 14 14.39 -0.49 15.95
N GLY A 15 13.13 -0.20 15.59
CA GLY A 15 12.44 1.01 16.03
C GLY A 15 12.96 2.30 15.40
N LEU A 16 13.70 2.20 14.29
CA LEU A 16 14.13 3.39 13.55
C LEU A 16 12.89 4.10 13.00
N LYS A 17 12.94 5.43 12.97
CA LYS A 17 11.88 6.24 12.37
C LYS A 17 12.25 6.58 10.92
N PRO A 18 11.30 6.50 9.98
CA PRO A 18 11.50 7.00 8.63
C PRO A 18 11.94 8.47 8.64
N GLU A 19 12.72 8.88 7.65
CA GLU A 19 13.08 10.28 7.46
C GLU A 19 11.83 11.10 7.12
N GLU A 20 11.61 12.23 7.79
CA GLU A 20 10.55 13.14 7.37
C GLU A 20 10.93 13.83 6.05
N ARG A 21 10.08 13.68 5.04
CA ARG A 21 10.25 14.27 3.71
C ARG A 21 9.05 15.12 3.36
N GLU A 22 9.30 16.29 2.79
CA GLU A 22 8.26 17.24 2.41
C GLU A 22 7.29 16.63 1.38
N GLU A 23 7.83 15.82 0.47
CA GLU A 23 7.06 15.12 -0.55
C GLU A 23 6.02 14.16 0.04
N TRP A 24 6.27 13.62 1.24
CA TRP A 24 5.32 12.73 1.91
C TRP A 24 4.22 13.49 2.61
N LYS A 25 4.51 14.68 3.15
CA LYS A 25 3.49 15.57 3.72
C LYS A 25 2.51 15.98 2.63
N GLN A 26 3.02 16.43 1.49
CA GLN A 26 2.22 16.76 0.31
C GLN A 26 1.38 15.57 -0.17
N GLY A 27 1.98 14.37 -0.22
CA GLY A 27 1.26 13.15 -0.58
C GLY A 27 0.08 12.85 0.34
N LYS A 28 0.25 13.04 1.65
CA LYS A 28 -0.81 12.85 2.66
C LYS A 28 -1.92 13.91 2.56
N GLU A 29 -1.58 15.15 2.27
CA GLU A 29 -2.58 16.21 2.07
C GLU A 29 -3.48 15.91 0.86
N ALA A 30 -2.87 15.49 -0.25
CA ALA A 30 -3.59 15.04 -1.45
C ALA A 30 -4.53 13.85 -1.14
N HIS A 31 -4.06 12.88 -0.35
CA HIS A 31 -4.89 11.75 0.11
C HIS A 31 -6.09 12.22 0.91
N ALA A 32 -5.88 13.11 1.90
CA ALA A 32 -6.93 13.58 2.78
C ALA A 32 -8.06 14.30 2.01
N ILE A 33 -7.71 15.09 0.98
CA ILE A 33 -8.70 15.76 0.12
C ILE A 33 -9.56 14.72 -0.63
N ILE A 34 -8.93 13.71 -1.22
CA ILE A 34 -9.63 12.65 -1.96
C ILE A 34 -10.52 11.83 -1.02
N GLN A 35 -10.00 11.43 0.15
CA GLN A 35 -10.77 10.70 1.17
C GLN A 35 -11.98 11.49 1.64
N ALA A 36 -11.82 12.79 1.89
CA ALA A 36 -12.93 13.65 2.30
C ALA A 36 -14.01 13.79 1.19
N HIS A 37 -13.59 13.85 -0.07
CA HIS A 37 -14.51 13.90 -1.21
C HIS A 37 -15.25 12.56 -1.40
N VAL A 38 -14.54 11.44 -1.48
CA VAL A 38 -15.16 10.13 -1.76
C VAL A 38 -15.97 9.58 -0.59
N SER A 39 -15.72 10.04 0.64
CA SER A 39 -16.59 9.74 1.79
C SER A 39 -17.82 10.65 1.89
N GLY A 40 -17.91 11.69 1.05
CA GLY A 40 -18.98 12.68 1.08
C GLY A 40 -18.87 13.71 2.22
N LYS A 41 -17.82 13.67 3.04
CA LYS A 41 -17.62 14.61 4.15
C LYS A 41 -17.34 16.04 3.67
N LYS A 42 -16.56 16.18 2.60
CA LYS A 42 -16.26 17.47 1.99
C LYS A 42 -16.08 17.29 0.49
N ILE A 43 -17.06 17.75 -0.28
CA ILE A 43 -17.02 17.70 -1.74
C ILE A 43 -16.02 18.76 -2.24
N ASP A 44 -14.96 18.31 -2.91
CA ASP A 44 -14.07 19.17 -3.71
C ASP A 44 -14.54 19.25 -5.17
N ASP A 45 -14.79 20.46 -5.67
CA ASP A 45 -15.29 20.70 -7.03
C ASP A 45 -14.31 20.21 -8.12
N ARG A 46 -13.00 20.23 -7.82
CA ARG A 46 -11.95 19.74 -8.74
C ARG A 46 -11.99 18.22 -8.90
N LEU A 47 -12.70 17.53 -8.01
CA LEU A 47 -12.90 16.08 -8.03
C LEU A 47 -14.31 15.68 -8.49
N SER A 48 -15.12 16.63 -8.96
CA SER A 48 -16.53 16.39 -9.32
C SER A 48 -16.75 15.30 -10.39
N HIS A 49 -15.74 14.95 -11.18
CA HIS A 49 -15.76 13.84 -12.14
C HIS A 49 -15.61 12.46 -11.48
N ILE A 50 -15.10 12.38 -10.25
CA ILE A 50 -14.98 11.14 -9.49
C ILE A 50 -16.34 10.80 -8.87
N LYS A 51 -16.97 9.73 -9.35
CA LYS A 51 -18.31 9.30 -8.89
C LYS A 51 -18.29 8.16 -7.87
N TYR A 52 -17.11 7.69 -7.49
CA TYR A 52 -16.96 6.64 -6.50
C TYR A 52 -17.22 7.19 -5.09
N THR A 53 -17.95 6.42 -4.31
CA THR A 53 -18.19 6.68 -2.89
C THR A 53 -17.63 5.54 -2.07
N PHE A 54 -16.98 5.88 -0.96
CA PHE A 54 -16.43 4.94 0.01
C PHE A 54 -16.94 5.31 1.39
N PRO A 55 -17.95 4.60 1.93
CA PRO A 55 -18.53 4.90 3.23
C PRO A 55 -17.52 4.90 4.38
N ILE A 56 -16.44 4.14 4.23
CA ILE A 56 -15.33 4.08 5.18
C ILE A 56 -14.08 4.54 4.43
N VAL A 57 -13.36 5.51 4.98
CA VAL A 57 -12.04 5.97 4.50
C VAL A 57 -11.10 6.07 5.69
N GLU A 58 -9.79 5.98 5.44
CA GLU A 58 -8.79 6.16 6.48
C GLU A 58 -8.70 7.65 6.88
N GLU A 59 -9.39 8.05 7.95
CA GLU A 59 -9.46 9.46 8.37
C GLU A 59 -8.24 9.91 9.19
N LYS A 60 -7.47 8.94 9.68
CA LYS A 60 -6.26 9.13 10.46
C LYS A 60 -5.32 7.96 10.15
N ASP A 61 -4.01 8.20 10.26
CA ASP A 61 -3.01 7.14 10.12
C ASP A 61 -3.41 5.93 10.99
N PHE A 62 -3.52 4.76 10.35
CA PHE A 62 -3.88 3.49 10.97
C PHE A 62 -5.33 3.44 11.51
N ASP A 63 -6.31 3.96 10.75
CA ASP A 63 -7.72 3.87 11.11
C ASP A 63 -8.18 2.40 11.22
N GLU A 64 -8.59 1.97 12.43
CA GLU A 64 -8.99 0.58 12.69
C GLU A 64 -10.19 0.11 11.85
N ARG A 65 -11.03 1.02 11.33
CA ARG A 65 -12.14 0.65 10.43
C ARG A 65 -11.65 0.21 9.05
N CYS A 66 -10.45 0.67 8.67
CA CYS A 66 -9.79 0.32 7.43
C CYS A 66 -8.80 -0.85 7.58
N LYS A 67 -8.62 -1.36 8.80
CA LYS A 67 -7.63 -2.38 9.09
C LYS A 67 -8.05 -3.75 8.56
N PHE A 68 -7.06 -4.50 8.10
CA PHE A 68 -7.18 -5.92 7.86
C PHE A 68 -6.00 -6.68 8.46
N GLU A 69 -6.24 -7.96 8.74
CA GLU A 69 -5.25 -8.85 9.28
C GLU A 69 -5.26 -10.17 8.53
N ILE A 70 -4.08 -10.61 8.08
CA ILE A 70 -3.93 -11.87 7.37
C ILE A 70 -3.04 -12.79 8.23
N PRO A 71 -3.61 -13.82 8.88
CA PRO A 71 -2.81 -14.82 9.56
C PRO A 71 -2.13 -15.73 8.53
N ILE A 72 -0.82 -15.91 8.65
CA ILE A 72 -0.03 -16.81 7.80
C ILE A 72 0.63 -17.85 8.68
N ARG A 73 0.32 -19.12 8.45
CA ARG A 73 0.92 -20.25 9.16
C ARG A 73 2.00 -20.87 8.28
N THR A 74 3.20 -21.05 8.80
CA THR A 74 4.26 -21.83 8.14
C THR A 74 4.46 -23.16 8.87
N GLY A 75 4.88 -24.19 8.14
CA GLY A 75 4.94 -25.55 8.67
C GLY A 75 5.44 -26.57 7.65
N VAL A 76 5.72 -27.79 8.13
CA VAL A 76 6.09 -28.95 7.33
C VAL A 76 5.19 -30.12 7.75
N ASN A 77 4.65 -30.87 6.78
CA ASN A 77 3.80 -32.04 7.01
C ASN A 77 2.66 -31.75 8.01
N ASP A 78 1.87 -30.70 7.74
CA ASP A 78 0.72 -30.25 8.53
C ASP A 78 1.01 -29.80 9.98
N LYS A 79 2.29 -29.75 10.39
CA LYS A 79 2.69 -29.14 11.67
C LYS A 79 2.97 -27.66 11.49
N VAL A 80 2.15 -26.82 12.13
CA VAL A 80 2.40 -25.37 12.23
C VAL A 80 3.63 -25.13 13.10
N LEU A 81 4.66 -24.52 12.53
CA LEU A 81 5.90 -24.15 13.22
C LEU A 81 5.86 -22.70 13.70
N ASN A 82 5.45 -21.78 12.81
CA ASN A 82 5.35 -20.36 13.12
C ASN A 82 4.01 -19.80 12.66
N THR A 83 3.56 -18.75 13.34
CA THR A 83 2.40 -17.95 12.92
C THR A 83 2.85 -16.50 12.74
N TYR A 84 2.74 -16.02 11.51
CA TYR A 84 2.96 -14.64 11.12
C TYR A 84 1.62 -13.94 10.93
N LYS A 85 1.65 -12.61 10.95
CA LYS A 85 0.49 -11.79 10.64
C LYS A 85 0.89 -10.61 9.78
N VAL A 86 0.16 -10.43 8.69
CA VAL A 86 0.19 -9.18 7.92
C VAL A 86 -0.87 -8.27 8.50
N ILE A 87 -0.49 -7.04 8.81
CA ILE A 87 -1.41 -5.96 9.18
C ILE A 87 -1.30 -4.91 8.09
N GLY A 88 -2.44 -4.51 7.55
CA GLY A 88 -2.52 -3.41 6.59
C GLY A 88 -3.81 -2.62 6.77
N TYR A 89 -3.90 -1.53 6.02
CA TYR A 89 -4.99 -0.57 6.09
C TYR A 89 -5.38 -0.20 4.65
N PHE A 90 -6.68 -0.27 4.34
CA PHE A 90 -7.21 0.23 3.07
C PHE A 90 -7.34 1.75 3.12
N ASP A 91 -7.13 2.46 2.00
CA ASP A 91 -7.36 3.91 1.99
C ASP A 91 -8.86 4.23 2.07
N GLY A 92 -9.70 3.28 1.64
CA GLY A 92 -11.15 3.27 1.84
C GLY A 92 -11.81 1.95 1.45
N LEU A 93 -13.02 1.73 1.95
CA LEU A 93 -13.79 0.51 1.82
C LEU A 93 -15.26 0.79 1.52
N ASP A 94 -15.80 0.02 0.59
CA ASP A 94 -17.22 -0.11 0.32
C ASP A 94 -17.56 -1.60 0.28
N ILE A 95 -18.02 -2.10 1.42
CA ILE A 95 -18.31 -3.51 1.65
C ILE A 95 -19.51 -3.96 0.81
N GLU A 96 -20.54 -3.12 0.72
CA GLU A 96 -21.75 -3.40 -0.06
C GLU A 96 -21.43 -3.47 -1.55
N GLY A 97 -20.66 -2.49 -2.05
CA GLY A 97 -20.14 -2.46 -3.42
C GLY A 97 -19.00 -3.45 -3.69
N LYS A 98 -18.55 -4.21 -2.68
CA LYS A 98 -17.45 -5.18 -2.77
C LYS A 98 -16.18 -4.61 -3.41
N ARG A 99 -15.81 -3.39 -3.00
CA ARG A 99 -14.66 -2.66 -3.56
C ARG A 99 -13.81 -1.99 -2.48
N PHE A 100 -12.51 -1.85 -2.75
CA PHE A 100 -11.61 -1.04 -1.93
C PHE A 100 -11.03 0.12 -2.73
N LEU A 101 -10.66 1.17 -2.02
CA LEU A 101 -9.96 2.35 -2.55
C LEU A 101 -8.46 2.25 -2.28
N GLU A 102 -7.68 2.60 -3.30
CA GLU A 102 -6.27 2.95 -3.19
C GLU A 102 -6.07 4.35 -3.78
N ILE A 103 -5.34 5.21 -3.09
CA ILE A 103 -4.99 6.54 -3.54
C ILE A 103 -3.48 6.60 -3.75
N LYS A 104 -3.04 7.06 -4.93
CA LYS A 104 -1.62 7.27 -5.23
C LYS A 104 -1.35 8.69 -5.69
N SER A 105 -0.83 9.51 -4.77
CA SER A 105 -0.34 10.87 -5.00
C SER A 105 1.16 10.83 -5.30
N SER A 106 1.55 10.93 -6.56
CA SER A 106 2.96 10.91 -6.95
C SER A 106 3.21 11.61 -8.28
N ASP A 107 4.45 12.04 -8.49
CA ASP A 107 4.94 12.58 -9.75
C ASP A 107 6.10 11.72 -10.25
N PRO A 108 5.97 11.00 -11.38
CA PRO A 108 4.77 10.90 -12.21
C PRO A 108 3.62 10.11 -11.55
N VAL A 109 2.39 10.37 -11.99
CA VAL A 109 1.18 9.65 -11.54
C VAL A 109 1.24 8.17 -11.94
N TRP A 110 0.52 7.30 -11.21
CA TRP A 110 0.52 5.88 -11.51
C TRP A 110 -0.24 5.58 -12.80
N SER A 111 0.29 4.63 -13.59
CA SER A 111 -0.44 4.08 -14.73
C SER A 111 -1.31 2.89 -14.30
N LEU A 112 -2.33 2.58 -15.11
CA LEU A 112 -3.14 1.38 -14.94
C LEU A 112 -2.28 0.11 -14.87
N ILE A 113 -1.31 -0.04 -15.77
CA ILE A 113 -0.41 -1.21 -15.82
C ILE A 113 0.39 -1.33 -14.51
N LYS A 114 0.90 -0.22 -13.99
CA LYS A 114 1.63 -0.21 -12.71
C LYS A 114 0.71 -0.66 -11.56
N PHE A 115 -0.55 -0.22 -11.57
CA PHE A 115 -1.52 -0.61 -10.56
C PHE A 115 -1.96 -2.08 -10.64
N GLN A 116 -2.24 -2.57 -11.85
CA GLN A 116 -2.55 -3.99 -12.10
C GLN A 116 -1.43 -4.90 -11.57
N ASN A 117 -0.17 -4.49 -11.75
CA ASN A 117 0.98 -5.26 -11.27
C ASN A 117 1.36 -5.01 -9.80
N SER A 118 0.66 -4.13 -9.09
CA SER A 118 0.95 -3.80 -7.69
C SER A 118 0.69 -4.98 -6.76
N MET A 119 1.70 -5.39 -6.00
CA MET A 119 1.53 -6.42 -4.96
C MET A 119 0.66 -5.92 -3.79
N GLN A 120 0.66 -4.61 -3.51
CA GLN A 120 -0.23 -4.03 -2.50
C GLN A 120 -1.70 -4.30 -2.83
N ARG A 121 -2.10 -4.07 -4.10
CA ARG A 121 -3.46 -4.38 -4.59
C ARG A 121 -3.80 -5.87 -4.40
N LYS A 122 -2.86 -6.75 -4.71
CA LYS A 122 -3.01 -8.20 -4.61
C LYS A 122 -3.12 -8.68 -3.15
N LEU A 123 -2.34 -8.09 -2.25
CA LEU A 123 -2.44 -8.33 -0.80
C LEU A 123 -3.80 -7.91 -0.25
N TYR A 124 -4.31 -6.77 -0.69
CA TYR A 124 -5.62 -6.26 -0.29
C TYR A 124 -6.75 -7.17 -0.80
N ALA A 125 -6.60 -7.72 -2.01
CA ALA A 125 -7.49 -8.74 -2.54
C ALA A 125 -7.46 -10.06 -1.74
N PHE A 126 -6.30 -10.42 -1.21
CA PHE A 126 -6.16 -11.60 -0.35
C PHE A 126 -6.74 -11.36 1.05
N ALA A 127 -6.62 -10.14 1.57
CA ALA A 127 -7.06 -9.76 2.91
C ALA A 127 -8.56 -9.91 3.14
N ASN A 128 -9.38 -9.65 2.11
CA ASN A 128 -10.82 -9.75 2.21
C ASN A 128 -11.40 -10.44 0.98
N SER A 129 -11.87 -11.69 1.17
CA SER A 129 -12.39 -12.52 0.08
C SER A 129 -13.70 -12.01 -0.54
N GLN A 130 -14.43 -11.14 0.16
CA GLN A 130 -15.68 -10.54 -0.32
C GLN A 130 -15.45 -9.40 -1.32
N ILE A 131 -14.26 -8.79 -1.30
CA ILE A 131 -13.92 -7.70 -2.22
C ILE A 131 -13.56 -8.25 -3.59
N THR A 132 -14.15 -7.69 -4.63
CA THR A 132 -14.03 -8.13 -6.02
C THR A 132 -13.44 -7.07 -6.94
N GLU A 133 -13.33 -5.83 -6.49
CA GLU A 133 -12.85 -4.70 -7.28
C GLU A 133 -11.87 -3.84 -6.47
N ALA A 134 -10.83 -3.34 -7.14
CA ALA A 134 -9.93 -2.33 -6.62
C ALA A 134 -10.08 -1.04 -7.43
N VAL A 135 -10.34 0.07 -6.75
CA VAL A 135 -10.45 1.40 -7.37
C VAL A 135 -9.19 2.18 -7.02
N LEU A 136 -8.43 2.57 -8.03
CA LEU A 136 -7.31 3.50 -7.89
C LEU A 136 -7.76 4.92 -8.24
N ILE A 137 -7.52 5.86 -7.33
CA ILE A 137 -7.49 7.28 -7.64
C ILE A 137 -6.02 7.72 -7.62
N THR A 138 -5.48 8.14 -8.76
CA THR A 138 -4.08 8.58 -8.86
C THR A 138 -3.98 10.00 -9.38
N CYS A 139 -3.09 10.77 -8.77
CA CYS A 139 -2.99 12.21 -8.97
C CYS A 139 -1.57 12.72 -8.70
N SER A 140 -1.31 13.95 -9.13
CA SER A 140 -0.18 14.74 -8.63
C SER A 140 -0.33 14.93 -7.12
N LYS A 141 0.79 14.96 -6.39
CA LYS A 141 0.80 15.28 -4.96
C LYS A 141 0.54 16.76 -4.65
N TYR A 142 0.41 17.60 -5.68
CA TYR A 142 0.17 19.04 -5.62
C TYR A 142 -1.26 19.36 -6.09
N PRO A 143 -2.22 19.60 -5.17
CA PRO A 143 -3.64 19.79 -5.53
C PRO A 143 -3.94 21.03 -6.39
N ASP A 144 -3.09 22.03 -6.36
CA ASP A 144 -3.15 23.23 -7.22
C ASP A 144 -3.02 22.87 -8.71
N ARG A 145 -2.37 21.75 -9.05
CA ARG A 145 -2.23 21.27 -10.43
C ARG A 145 -3.45 20.50 -10.93
N TRP A 146 -4.38 20.11 -10.06
CA TRP A 146 -5.49 19.22 -10.44
C TRP A 146 -6.49 19.87 -11.42
N ALA A 147 -6.49 21.19 -11.54
CA ALA A 147 -7.31 21.87 -12.55
C ALA A 147 -6.81 21.59 -13.98
N GLN A 148 -5.50 21.45 -14.17
CA GLN A 148 -4.85 21.17 -15.45
C GLN A 148 -4.55 19.69 -15.64
N GLU A 149 -4.27 18.99 -14.52
CA GLU A 149 -3.91 17.58 -14.45
C GLU A 149 -4.88 16.84 -13.51
N PRO A 150 -6.14 16.65 -13.94
CA PRO A 150 -7.17 16.09 -13.07
C PRO A 150 -6.80 14.67 -12.62
N PRO A 151 -7.10 14.30 -11.36
CA PRO A 151 -6.92 12.95 -10.87
C PRO A 151 -7.58 11.91 -11.77
N LYS A 152 -6.87 10.82 -12.02
CA LYS A 152 -7.33 9.70 -12.84
C LYS A 152 -7.92 8.62 -11.96
N VAL A 153 -8.97 7.99 -12.46
CA VAL A 153 -9.63 6.88 -11.77
C VAL A 153 -9.53 5.63 -12.64
N PHE A 154 -9.11 4.53 -12.02
CA PHE A 154 -9.10 3.22 -12.64
C PHE A 154 -9.82 2.22 -11.74
N SER A 155 -10.68 1.39 -12.34
CA SER A 155 -11.19 0.19 -11.68
C SER A 155 -10.48 -1.04 -12.24
N VAL A 156 -10.10 -1.96 -11.36
CA VAL A 156 -9.46 -3.22 -11.71
C VAL A 156 -10.17 -4.36 -10.98
N PRO A 157 -10.71 -5.36 -11.70
CA PRO A 157 -11.28 -6.54 -11.07
C PRO A 157 -10.19 -7.35 -10.36
N LEU A 158 -10.55 -7.97 -9.24
CA LEU A 158 -9.69 -8.85 -8.47
C LEU A 158 -9.89 -10.29 -8.89
N THR A 159 -8.79 -11.00 -9.14
CA THR A 159 -8.82 -12.35 -9.68
C THR A 159 -8.34 -13.38 -8.65
N PRO A 160 -8.68 -14.68 -8.82
CA PRO A 160 -8.03 -15.74 -8.04
C PRO A 160 -6.51 -15.76 -8.18
N GLN A 161 -5.98 -15.38 -9.35
CA GLN A 161 -4.55 -15.27 -9.58
C GLN A 161 -3.90 -14.19 -8.71
N ASP A 162 -4.57 -13.06 -8.49
CA ASP A 162 -4.07 -12.01 -7.60
C ASP A 162 -3.86 -12.53 -6.16
N LYS A 163 -4.80 -13.36 -5.68
CA LYS A 163 -4.70 -14.00 -4.35
C LYS A 163 -3.54 -15.00 -4.29
N SER A 164 -3.39 -15.83 -5.32
CA SER A 164 -2.28 -16.79 -5.44
C SER A 164 -0.92 -16.09 -5.43
N ASP A 165 -0.79 -15.01 -6.21
CA ASP A 165 0.42 -14.20 -6.28
C ASP A 165 0.76 -13.56 -4.92
N ALA A 166 -0.25 -13.05 -4.21
CA ALA A 166 -0.09 -12.46 -2.88
C ALA A 166 0.41 -13.50 -1.86
N VAL A 167 -0.19 -14.69 -1.83
CA VAL A 167 0.24 -15.79 -0.95
C VAL A 167 1.68 -16.19 -1.24
N LYS A 168 2.03 -16.42 -2.51
CA LYS A 168 3.40 -16.75 -2.90
C LYS A 168 4.39 -15.68 -2.43
N TRP A 169 4.07 -14.41 -2.68
CA TRP A 169 4.91 -13.29 -2.29
C TRP A 169 5.11 -13.19 -0.76
N LEU A 170 4.06 -13.46 0.02
CA LEU A 170 4.13 -13.48 1.48
C LEU A 170 5.02 -14.62 2.00
N LEU A 171 4.87 -15.82 1.45
CA LEU A 171 5.67 -16.98 1.84
C LEU A 171 7.15 -16.77 1.51
N GLU A 172 7.47 -16.22 0.33
CA GLU A 172 8.85 -15.83 -0.02
C GLU A 172 9.41 -14.79 0.98
N GLY A 173 8.59 -13.82 1.37
CA GLY A 173 8.95 -12.82 2.38
C GLY A 173 9.26 -13.41 3.75
N ILE A 174 8.41 -14.35 4.21
CA ILE A 174 8.60 -15.05 5.49
C ILE A 174 9.88 -15.89 5.46
N GLN A 175 10.17 -16.58 4.36
CA GLN A 175 11.40 -17.36 4.23
C GLN A 175 12.66 -16.49 4.37
N ILE A 176 12.64 -15.24 3.88
CA ILE A 176 13.75 -14.29 4.05
C ILE A 176 13.93 -13.95 5.54
N ILE A 177 12.83 -13.70 6.25
CA ILE A 177 12.84 -13.41 7.69
C ILE A 177 13.37 -14.62 8.47
N GLU A 178 12.86 -15.82 8.20
CA GLU A 178 13.29 -17.06 8.86
C GLU A 178 14.77 -17.39 8.63
N LYS A 179 15.33 -16.99 7.49
CA LYS A 179 16.77 -17.15 7.18
C LYS A 179 17.65 -16.03 7.75
N GLY A 180 17.07 -14.91 8.18
CA GLY A 180 17.82 -13.73 8.61
C GLY A 180 18.55 -12.99 7.47
N ASP A 181 18.13 -13.18 6.21
CA ASP A 181 18.80 -12.55 5.06
C ASP A 181 18.25 -11.14 4.76
N PHE A 182 18.76 -10.15 5.48
CA PHE A 182 18.38 -8.74 5.29
C PHE A 182 19.29 -7.97 4.32
N SER A 183 20.12 -8.68 3.54
CA SER A 183 21.09 -8.09 2.62
C SER A 183 20.48 -7.55 1.32
N GLY A 184 19.23 -7.89 1.06
CA GLY A 184 18.66 -7.67 -0.25
C GLY A 184 18.41 -6.18 -0.56
N GLY A 185 18.76 -5.81 -1.80
CA GLY A 185 18.77 -4.42 -2.28
C GLY A 185 19.99 -3.60 -1.86
N LEU A 186 20.90 -4.17 -1.07
CA LEU A 186 22.16 -3.53 -0.72
C LEU A 186 23.21 -3.76 -1.82
N VAL A 187 24.10 -2.78 -1.99
CA VAL A 187 25.31 -2.86 -2.83
C VAL A 187 26.49 -2.77 -1.89
N ASP A 188 27.32 -3.82 -1.84
CA ASP A 188 28.45 -3.94 -0.91
C ASP A 188 28.06 -3.66 0.56
N GLY A 189 26.89 -4.16 0.97
CA GLY A 189 26.34 -3.96 2.31
C GLY A 189 25.71 -2.59 2.58
N LYS A 190 25.64 -1.71 1.56
CA LYS A 190 25.10 -0.35 1.68
C LYS A 190 23.81 -0.13 0.89
N CYS A 191 22.91 0.65 1.47
CA CYS A 191 21.67 1.09 0.84
C CYS A 191 21.94 2.31 -0.04
N VAL A 192 22.16 2.08 -1.33
CA VAL A 192 22.41 3.14 -2.32
C VAL A 192 21.12 3.75 -2.89
N ASP A 193 19.94 3.25 -2.51
CA ASP A 193 18.65 3.78 -2.99
C ASP A 193 18.40 5.21 -2.44
N PRO A 194 18.35 6.26 -3.29
CA PRO A 194 18.03 7.61 -2.84
C PRO A 194 16.59 7.74 -2.32
N TYR A 195 15.70 6.83 -2.73
CA TYR A 195 14.29 6.78 -2.33
C TYR A 195 14.01 5.76 -1.22
N CYS A 196 15.06 5.28 -0.53
CA CYS A 196 14.89 4.43 0.65
C CYS A 196 13.91 5.09 1.64
N TYR A 197 12.91 4.34 2.08
CA TYR A 197 11.91 4.81 3.05
C TYR A 197 12.55 5.26 4.38
N TYR A 198 13.61 4.62 4.83
CA TYR A 198 14.31 5.11 6.02
C TYR A 198 15.25 6.27 5.71
N GLY A 199 15.51 6.56 4.43
CA GLY A 199 16.31 7.70 4.01
C GLY A 199 17.66 7.75 4.71
N ARG A 200 18.04 8.91 5.25
CA ARG A 200 19.24 9.08 6.08
C ARG A 200 19.22 8.28 7.39
N ASN A 201 18.04 7.85 7.86
CA ASN A 201 17.88 7.07 9.08
C ASN A 201 18.03 5.56 8.85
N CYS A 202 18.28 5.10 7.62
CA CYS A 202 18.52 3.70 7.34
C CYS A 202 19.87 3.27 7.93
N GLN A 203 19.91 2.20 8.73
CA GLN A 203 21.16 1.74 9.35
C GLN A 203 22.25 1.30 8.35
N PHE A 204 21.83 1.01 7.11
CA PHE A 204 22.69 0.56 6.02
C PHE A 204 23.11 1.72 5.10
N LYS A 205 22.83 2.98 5.46
CA LYS A 205 23.28 4.14 4.66
C LYS A 205 24.78 4.38 4.76
#